data_AF-A0A1G9TNW2-F1
#
_entry.id   AF-A0A1G9TNW2-F1
#
_cell.length_a   1.000
_cell.length_b   1.000
_cell.length_c   1.000
_cell.angle_alpha   90.00
_cell.angle_beta   90.00
_cell.angle_gamma   90.00
#
_symmetry.space_group_name_H-M   'P 1'
#
loop_
_entity.id
_entity.type
_entity.pdbx_description
1 polymer ?
#
loop_
_entity_poly.entity_id
_entity_poly.type
_entity_poly.pdbx_seq_one_letter_code
_entity_poly.pdbx_strand_id
1 'polypeptide(L)'
;MPFDTRTQPLTAIQARVLATLMEKSRTVPDSYPLTLNSLLAGCNQKSSREPVMQLTEGEAQDALDALRSRALVVEIGGARTARWEHNFPRGAGVPDQSAVLLALLALRGPQTAGELRINAERWHRFADISSVEAFLHELAERSDERGGPLAVLLPRAPGARESRWAQLLCGPVDVQALAAAAPRSAPATGDAVLHERVQALEAEVAALRSALAQLCAQLGVDLPAG
;
A
#
# COMPACT_ATOMS: atom_id res chain seq x y z
N MET A 1 12.58 24.34 -3.73
CA MET A 1 11.14 24.21 -4.04
C MET A 1 10.52 23.29 -3.02
N PRO A 2 9.35 23.62 -2.46
CA PRO A 2 8.63 22.72 -1.57
C PRO A 2 8.27 21.41 -2.29
N PHE A 3 8.09 20.33 -1.52
CA PHE A 3 7.56 19.08 -2.05
C PHE A 3 6.09 19.29 -2.46
N ASP A 4 5.84 19.32 -3.77
CA ASP A 4 4.51 19.49 -4.37
C ASP A 4 4.19 18.31 -5.30
N THR A 5 3.20 17.52 -4.93
CA THR A 5 2.81 16.29 -5.63
C THR A 5 1.91 16.56 -6.82
N ARG A 6 1.40 17.78 -6.98
CA ARG A 6 0.58 18.19 -8.13
C ARG A 6 1.44 18.47 -9.36
N THR A 7 2.66 18.94 -9.13
CA THR A 7 3.65 19.21 -10.19
C THR A 7 4.61 18.04 -10.38
N GLN A 8 4.99 17.35 -9.31
CA GLN A 8 5.92 16.23 -9.37
C GLN A 8 5.46 15.07 -8.46
N PRO A 9 4.39 14.35 -8.84
CA PRO A 9 3.92 13.19 -8.09
C PRO A 9 5.01 12.11 -8.03
N LEU A 10 4.99 11.31 -6.96
CA LEU A 10 5.76 10.07 -6.90
C LEU A 10 5.09 9.00 -7.76
N THR A 11 5.89 8.10 -8.33
CA THR A 11 5.34 6.86 -8.87
C THR A 11 4.95 5.91 -7.73
N ALA A 12 4.11 4.92 -8.01
CA ALA A 12 3.76 3.90 -7.02
C ALA A 12 4.98 3.14 -6.49
N ILE A 13 5.97 2.90 -7.35
CA ILE A 13 7.25 2.27 -6.99
C ILE A 13 8.06 3.17 -6.06
N GLN A 14 8.19 4.47 -6.39
CA GLN A 14 8.89 5.44 -5.54
C GLN A 14 8.23 5.55 -4.16
N ALA A 15 6.90 5.62 -4.10
CA ALA A 15 6.16 5.64 -2.83
C ALA A 15 6.38 4.36 -2.02
N ARG A 16 6.37 3.18 -2.67
CA ARG A 16 6.66 1.88 -2.02
C ARG A 16 8.06 1.84 -1.42
N VAL A 17 9.07 2.23 -2.19
CA VAL A 17 10.49 2.25 -1.78
C VAL A 17 10.67 3.19 -0.59
N LEU A 18 10.17 4.42 -0.70
CA LEU A 18 10.26 5.43 0.36
C LEU A 18 9.58 4.98 1.65
N ALA A 19 8.33 4.51 1.55
CA ALA A 19 7.57 4.10 2.72
C ALA A 19 8.14 2.83 3.37
N THR A 20 8.80 1.95 2.59
CA THR A 20 9.51 0.78 3.15
C THR A 20 10.74 1.21 3.95
N LEU A 21 11.52 2.20 3.49
CA LEU A 21 12.62 2.76 4.28
C LEU A 21 12.10 3.36 5.60
N MET A 22 10.98 4.09 5.56
CA MET A 22 10.34 4.67 6.75
C MET A 22 9.81 3.61 7.73
N GLU A 23 9.26 2.51 7.22
CA GLU A 23 8.84 1.38 8.05
C GLU A 23 10.04 0.76 8.76
N LYS A 24 11.10 0.47 8.00
CA LYS A 24 12.24 -0.28 8.52
C LYS A 24 13.12 0.54 9.46
N SER A 25 13.18 1.87 9.32
CA SER A 25 13.88 2.73 10.27
C SER A 25 13.29 2.66 11.68
N ARG A 26 11.99 2.36 11.81
CA ARG A 26 11.30 2.22 13.11
C ARG A 26 11.20 0.78 13.59
N THR A 27 10.96 -0.16 12.68
CA THR A 27 10.61 -1.54 13.04
C THR A 27 11.81 -2.48 13.12
N VAL A 28 12.93 -2.15 12.46
CA VAL A 28 14.17 -2.94 12.46
C VAL A 28 15.41 -2.03 12.49
N PRO A 29 15.57 -1.20 13.55
CA PRO A 29 16.64 -0.20 13.61
C PRO A 29 18.05 -0.80 13.50
N ASP A 30 18.26 -2.03 13.99
CA ASP A 30 19.57 -2.71 13.93
C ASP A 30 20.03 -3.01 12.50
N SER A 31 19.09 -3.11 11.56
CA SER A 31 19.38 -3.36 10.14
C SER A 31 19.38 -2.08 9.30
N TYR A 32 19.02 -0.95 9.88
CA TYR A 32 18.95 0.34 9.20
C TYR A 32 20.28 1.12 9.38
N PRO A 33 20.81 1.80 8.35
CA PRO A 33 20.27 1.99 6.99
C PRO A 33 20.31 0.73 6.13
N LEU A 34 19.35 0.61 5.19
CA LEU A 34 19.16 -0.62 4.41
C LEU A 34 20.08 -0.68 3.18
N THR A 35 20.56 -1.87 2.84
CA THR A 35 21.10 -2.15 1.50
C THR A 35 19.96 -2.26 0.47
N LEU A 36 20.30 -2.16 -0.82
CA LEU A 36 19.32 -2.35 -1.91
C LEU A 36 18.57 -3.69 -1.79
N ASN A 37 19.29 -4.78 -1.50
CA ASN A 37 18.70 -6.12 -1.34
C ASN A 37 17.70 -6.18 -0.17
N SER A 38 18.07 -5.64 1.00
CA SER A 38 17.18 -5.60 2.16
C SER A 38 15.94 -4.73 1.91
N LEU A 39 16.10 -3.63 1.18
CA LEU A 39 15.00 -2.76 0.79
C LEU A 39 14.05 -3.43 -0.20
N LEU A 40 14.59 -4.10 -1.23
CA LEU A 40 13.81 -4.84 -2.23
C LEU A 40 12.96 -5.93 -1.57
N ALA A 41 13.57 -6.70 -0.66
CA ALA A 41 12.85 -7.71 0.14
C ALA A 41 11.71 -7.09 0.96
N GLY A 42 11.91 -5.87 1.48
CA GLY A 42 10.87 -5.09 2.17
C GLY A 42 9.75 -4.60 1.24
N CYS A 43 10.08 -4.20 0.02
CA CYS A 43 9.10 -3.70 -0.95
C CYS A 43 8.14 -4.80 -1.43
N ASN A 44 8.65 -6.03 -1.54
CA ASN A 44 7.96 -7.21 -2.07
C ASN A 44 7.34 -8.10 -0.98
N GLN A 45 7.20 -7.60 0.25
CA GLN A 45 6.53 -8.34 1.33
C GLN A 45 5.07 -8.64 0.99
N LYS A 46 4.58 -9.82 1.40
CA LYS A 46 3.17 -10.22 1.21
C LYS A 46 2.23 -9.62 2.26
N SER A 47 2.76 -9.25 3.42
CA SER A 47 2.01 -8.64 4.52
C SER A 47 2.23 -7.13 4.56
N SER A 48 1.24 -6.39 5.04
CA SER A 48 1.30 -4.93 5.17
C SER A 48 1.65 -4.21 3.86
N ARG A 49 1.29 -4.82 2.71
CA ARG A 49 1.44 -4.26 1.37
C ARG A 49 0.14 -4.41 0.61
N GLU A 50 -0.39 -3.28 0.12
CA GLU A 50 -1.57 -3.23 -0.71
C GLU A 50 -1.34 -2.18 -1.81
N PRO A 51 -1.22 -2.60 -3.09
CA PRO A 51 -1.14 -3.98 -3.57
C PRO A 51 0.18 -4.66 -3.20
N VAL A 52 0.20 -5.99 -3.19
CA VAL A 52 1.46 -6.75 -3.20
C VAL A 52 2.18 -6.47 -4.52
N MET A 53 3.47 -6.15 -4.47
CA MET A 53 4.30 -5.86 -5.64
C MET A 53 5.41 -6.90 -5.79
N GLN A 54 5.96 -6.99 -7.00
CA GLN A 54 7.14 -7.78 -7.33
C GLN A 54 8.13 -6.89 -8.08
N LEU A 55 8.72 -5.95 -7.35
CA LEU A 55 9.73 -5.06 -7.91
C LEU A 55 11.01 -5.84 -8.24
N THR A 56 11.67 -5.42 -9.29
CA THR A 56 13.03 -5.81 -9.65
C THR A 56 14.07 -4.93 -8.95
N GLU A 57 15.32 -5.39 -8.92
CA GLU A 57 16.44 -4.60 -8.40
C GLU A 57 16.61 -3.28 -9.16
N GLY A 58 16.48 -3.31 -10.49
CA GLY A 58 16.56 -2.12 -11.34
C GLY A 58 15.47 -1.10 -11.04
N GLU A 59 14.21 -1.52 -10.92
CA GLU A 59 13.11 -0.62 -10.55
C GLU A 59 13.30 0.02 -9.17
N ALA A 60 13.81 -0.74 -8.21
CA ALA A 60 14.10 -0.22 -6.87
C ALA A 60 15.27 0.78 -6.88
N GLN A 61 16.32 0.50 -7.67
CA GLN A 61 17.47 1.40 -7.83
C GLN A 61 17.08 2.70 -8.53
N ASP A 62 16.35 2.63 -9.65
CA ASP A 62 15.83 3.81 -10.35
C ASP A 62 14.95 4.68 -9.45
N ALA A 63 14.13 4.03 -8.60
CA ALA A 63 13.32 4.74 -7.62
C ALA A 63 14.18 5.43 -6.54
N LEU A 64 15.23 4.78 -6.03
CA LEU A 64 16.15 5.39 -5.07
C LEU A 64 16.86 6.60 -5.65
N ASP A 65 17.35 6.51 -6.90
CA ASP A 65 18.04 7.62 -7.56
C ASP A 65 17.11 8.80 -7.81
N ALA A 66 15.87 8.53 -8.24
CA ALA A 66 14.84 9.55 -8.38
C ALA A 66 14.50 10.21 -7.02
N LEU A 67 14.32 9.44 -5.95
CA LEU A 67 14.05 9.94 -4.60
C LEU A 67 15.22 10.75 -4.03
N ARG A 68 16.46 10.32 -4.28
CA ARG A 68 17.69 11.00 -3.88
C ARG A 68 17.82 12.37 -4.55
N SER A 69 17.53 12.46 -5.85
CA SER A 69 17.53 13.73 -6.59
C SER A 69 16.55 14.77 -5.99
N ARG A 70 15.53 14.29 -5.29
CA ARG A 70 14.51 15.09 -4.59
C ARG A 70 14.79 15.26 -3.09
N ALA A 71 15.94 14.81 -2.61
CA ALA A 71 16.33 14.81 -1.19
C ALA A 71 15.34 14.09 -0.25
N LEU A 72 14.57 13.13 -0.77
CA LEU A 72 13.63 12.31 0.02
C LEU A 72 14.30 11.06 0.59
N VAL A 73 15.45 10.69 0.03
CA VAL A 73 16.30 9.58 0.45
C VAL A 73 17.76 10.05 0.44
N VAL A 74 18.57 9.49 1.33
CA VAL A 74 20.01 9.75 1.44
C VAL A 74 20.75 8.43 1.27
N GLU A 75 21.77 8.43 0.41
CA GLU A 75 22.73 7.34 0.33
C GLU A 75 23.80 7.55 1.41
N ILE A 76 23.96 6.57 2.28
CA ILE A 76 25.01 6.50 3.29
C ILE A 76 26.02 5.46 2.84
N GLY A 77 27.28 5.88 2.67
CA GLY A 77 28.29 5.06 2.03
C GLY A 77 29.68 5.14 2.66
N GLY A 78 30.27 3.95 2.81
CA GLY A 78 31.69 3.69 3.00
C GLY A 78 32.11 2.46 2.18
N ALA A 79 33.19 2.61 1.40
CA ALA A 79 34.03 1.68 0.62
C ALA A 79 33.46 0.45 -0.14
N ARG A 80 32.34 -0.21 0.21
CA ARG A 80 31.93 -1.49 -0.46
C ARG A 80 30.46 -1.67 -0.80
N THR A 81 29.50 -1.07 -0.07
CA THR A 81 28.07 -1.28 -0.35
C THR A 81 27.25 -0.06 0.05
N ALA A 82 26.49 0.49 -0.88
CA ALA A 82 25.57 1.60 -0.63
C ALA A 82 24.49 1.18 0.36
N ARG A 83 24.21 2.04 1.35
CA ARG A 83 23.07 1.92 2.24
C ARG A 83 22.20 3.16 2.11
N TRP A 84 20.91 3.03 2.40
CA TRP A 84 19.91 4.04 2.10
C TRP A 84 19.09 4.39 3.34
N GLU A 85 18.88 5.69 3.52
CA GLU A 85 18.04 6.28 4.55
C GLU A 85 16.90 7.10 3.96
N HIS A 86 15.73 7.11 4.62
CA HIS A 86 14.70 8.09 4.29
C HIS A 86 15.03 9.45 4.91
N ASN A 87 14.67 10.52 4.19
CA ASN A 87 14.68 11.91 4.67
C ASN A 87 13.29 12.55 4.51
N PHE A 88 12.24 11.73 4.42
CA PHE A 88 10.89 12.17 4.06
C PHE A 88 10.31 13.28 4.94
N PRO A 89 10.34 13.24 6.30
CA PRO A 89 9.75 14.31 7.10
C PRO A 89 10.34 15.68 6.76
N ARG A 90 11.66 15.74 6.60
CA ARG A 90 12.38 16.96 6.21
C ARG A 90 12.11 17.35 4.76
N GLY A 91 12.18 16.40 3.84
CA GLY A 91 11.98 16.64 2.41
C GLY A 91 10.55 17.08 2.06
N ALA A 92 9.54 16.51 2.72
CA ALA A 92 8.15 16.90 2.58
C ALA A 92 7.75 18.07 3.49
N GLY A 93 8.59 18.45 4.45
CA GLY A 93 8.31 19.52 5.41
C GLY A 93 7.09 19.22 6.28
N VAL A 94 6.98 17.99 6.79
CA VAL A 94 5.88 17.52 7.65
C VAL A 94 6.44 16.95 8.96
N PRO A 95 5.66 16.97 10.07
CA PRO A 95 6.04 16.29 11.30
C PRO A 95 6.23 14.78 11.12
N ASP A 96 7.01 14.16 11.99
CA ASP A 96 7.25 12.71 11.99
C ASP A 96 5.95 11.90 12.08
N GLN A 97 4.98 12.37 12.86
CA GLN A 97 3.67 11.73 13.03
C GLN A 97 2.90 11.70 11.71
N SER A 98 2.82 12.84 11.03
CA SER A 98 2.20 12.96 9.71
C SER A 98 2.91 12.10 8.67
N ALA A 99 4.24 12.04 8.72
CA ALA A 99 5.04 11.17 7.85
C ALA A 99 4.71 9.68 8.04
N VAL A 100 4.56 9.21 9.29
CA VAL A 100 4.14 7.84 9.60
C VAL A 100 2.79 7.52 8.94
N LEU A 101 1.81 8.40 9.07
CA LEU A 101 0.47 8.20 8.49
C LEU A 101 0.52 8.14 6.96
N LEU A 102 1.26 9.04 6.32
CA LEU A 102 1.45 9.04 4.86
C LEU A 102 2.12 7.75 4.36
N ALA A 103 3.13 7.25 5.07
CA ALA A 103 3.80 6.01 4.72
C ALA A 103 2.88 4.79 4.87
N LEU A 104 2.06 4.73 5.93
CA LEU A 104 1.07 3.66 6.10
C LEU A 104 0.04 3.66 4.98
N LEU A 105 -0.45 4.84 4.59
CA LEU A 105 -1.36 5.00 3.45
C LEU A 105 -0.69 4.62 2.11
N ALA A 106 0.61 4.88 1.95
CA ALA A 106 1.36 4.47 0.77
C ALA A 106 1.63 2.95 0.72
N LEU A 107 1.78 2.30 1.87
CA LEU A 107 2.02 0.86 1.96
C LEU A 107 0.73 0.04 1.86
N ARG A 108 -0.38 0.53 2.39
CA ARG A 108 -1.60 -0.26 2.61
C ARG A 108 -2.86 0.38 2.01
N GLY A 109 -2.70 1.39 1.17
CA GLY A 109 -3.81 2.09 0.55
C GLY A 109 -4.70 2.85 1.56
N PRO A 110 -5.92 3.22 1.14
CA PRO A 110 -6.81 4.03 1.95
C PRO A 110 -7.31 3.31 3.21
N GLN A 111 -7.21 3.96 4.36
CA GLN A 111 -7.52 3.37 5.68
C GLN A 111 -8.36 4.33 6.53
N THR A 112 -9.14 3.79 7.47
CA THR A 112 -9.80 4.62 8.50
C THR A 112 -8.78 5.12 9.53
N ALA A 113 -9.13 6.16 10.30
CA ALA A 113 -8.26 6.65 11.37
C ALA A 113 -8.02 5.59 12.45
N GLY A 114 -9.02 4.74 12.74
CA GLY A 114 -8.88 3.60 13.64
C GLY A 114 -7.89 2.54 13.13
N GLU A 115 -7.99 2.17 11.86
CA GLU A 115 -7.03 1.26 11.21
C GLU A 115 -5.61 1.84 11.25
N LEU A 116 -5.45 3.12 10.91
CA LEU A 116 -4.15 3.81 10.93
C LEU A 116 -3.53 3.81 12.32
N ARG A 117 -4.31 4.09 13.37
CA ARG A 117 -3.81 4.05 14.76
C ARG A 117 -3.25 2.67 15.12
N ILE A 118 -4.00 1.60 14.83
CA ILE A 118 -3.58 0.22 15.11
C ILE A 118 -2.32 -0.12 14.32
N ASN A 119 -2.27 0.26 13.04
CA ASN A 119 -1.17 -0.07 12.15
C ASN A 119 0.10 0.76 12.42
N ALA A 120 -0.05 1.93 13.03
CA ALA A 120 1.05 2.81 13.43
C ALA A 120 1.70 2.41 14.76
N GLU A 121 1.09 1.56 15.60
CA GLU A 121 1.52 1.33 17.00
C GLU A 121 3.03 1.07 17.16
N ARG A 122 3.63 0.31 16.23
CA ARG A 122 5.08 -0.01 16.24
C ARG A 122 5.98 1.10 15.68
N TRP A 123 5.42 2.07 14.95
CA TRP A 123 6.13 3.20 14.36
C TRP A 123 6.05 4.43 15.27
N HIS A 124 4.83 4.74 15.72
CA HIS A 124 4.49 5.85 16.60
C HIS A 124 3.17 5.56 17.32
N ARG A 125 3.15 5.76 18.64
CA ARG A 125 1.97 5.52 19.48
C ARG A 125 1.13 6.79 19.60
N PHE A 126 0.06 6.87 18.80
CA PHE A 126 -0.93 7.95 18.89
C PHE A 126 -1.80 7.78 20.14
N ALA A 127 -2.12 8.90 20.80
CA ALA A 127 -2.90 8.90 22.05
C ALA A 127 -4.27 8.24 21.84
N ASP A 128 -5.02 8.73 20.86
CA ASP A 128 -6.37 8.30 20.50
C ASP A 128 -6.63 8.48 19.00
N ILE A 129 -7.83 8.10 18.55
CA ILE A 129 -8.24 8.25 17.15
C ILE A 129 -8.30 9.72 16.75
N SER A 130 -8.78 10.60 17.63
CA SER A 130 -8.90 12.04 17.38
C SER A 130 -7.56 12.70 17.06
N SER A 131 -6.47 12.26 17.69
CA SER A 131 -5.12 12.74 17.38
C SER A 131 -4.65 12.32 15.99
N VAL A 132 -4.99 11.11 15.54
CA VAL A 132 -4.73 10.67 14.15
C VAL A 132 -5.52 11.52 13.16
N GLU A 133 -6.81 11.76 13.44
CA GLU A 133 -7.66 12.61 12.60
C GLU A 133 -7.12 14.04 12.52
N ALA A 134 -6.67 14.63 13.63
CA ALA A 134 -6.09 15.97 13.64
C ALA A 134 -4.89 16.07 12.68
N PHE A 135 -3.93 15.13 12.74
CA PHE A 135 -2.79 15.12 11.81
C PHE A 135 -3.21 14.90 10.35
N LEU A 136 -4.26 14.12 10.08
CA LEU A 136 -4.78 13.90 8.73
C LEU A 136 -5.48 15.14 8.18
N HIS A 137 -6.23 15.85 9.01
CA HIS A 137 -6.83 17.14 8.67
C HIS A 137 -5.76 18.19 8.37
N GLU A 138 -4.73 18.31 9.20
CA GLU A 138 -3.59 19.20 8.93
C GLU A 138 -2.89 18.87 7.60
N LEU A 139 -2.77 17.58 7.25
CA LEU A 139 -2.23 17.15 5.96
C LEU A 139 -3.14 17.49 4.78
N ALA A 140 -4.45 17.48 4.97
CA ALA A 140 -5.46 17.83 3.95
C ALA A 140 -5.65 19.34 3.80
N GLU A 141 -5.38 20.12 4.84
CA GLU A 141 -5.48 21.59 4.84
C GLU A 141 -4.13 22.28 4.60
N ARG A 142 -3.08 21.50 4.32
CA ARG A 142 -1.73 21.98 4.07
C ARG A 142 -1.72 22.99 2.92
N SER A 143 -1.16 24.18 3.18
CA SER A 143 -1.20 25.33 2.28
C SER A 143 -0.46 25.14 0.96
N ASP A 144 -0.86 25.89 -0.06
CA ASP A 144 -0.21 25.91 -1.38
C ASP A 144 1.25 26.32 -1.32
N GLU A 145 1.61 27.26 -0.44
CA GLU A 145 3.02 27.67 -0.22
C GLU A 145 3.91 26.52 0.26
N ARG A 146 3.31 25.56 0.98
CA ARG A 146 4.03 24.35 1.41
C ARG A 146 3.99 23.26 0.33
N GLY A 147 3.24 23.41 -0.75
CA GLY A 147 3.08 22.42 -1.82
C GLY A 147 1.75 21.67 -1.78
N GLY A 148 0.76 22.19 -1.06
CA GLY A 148 -0.62 21.71 -1.08
C GLY A 148 -0.90 20.48 -0.22
N PRO A 149 -2.12 19.93 -0.33
CA PRO A 149 -2.59 18.81 0.47
C PRO A 149 -1.84 17.51 0.14
N LEU A 150 -1.57 16.71 1.17
CA LEU A 150 -0.90 15.41 1.05
C LEU A 150 -1.79 14.23 1.44
N ALA A 151 -2.96 14.50 2.00
CA ALA A 151 -3.98 13.51 2.32
C ALA A 151 -5.36 14.03 1.92
N VAL A 152 -6.31 13.12 1.71
CA VAL A 152 -7.71 13.44 1.40
C VAL A 152 -8.65 12.48 2.13
N LEU A 153 -9.73 13.02 2.68
CA LEU A 153 -10.83 12.23 3.22
C LEU A 153 -11.72 11.76 2.08
N LEU A 154 -11.84 10.44 1.90
CA LEU A 154 -12.71 9.87 0.90
C LEU A 154 -14.18 9.87 1.41
N PRO A 155 -15.16 10.06 0.50
CA PRO A 155 -16.55 9.81 0.79
C PRO A 155 -16.73 8.42 1.35
N ARG A 156 -17.63 8.32 2.32
CA ARG A 156 -17.94 7.06 2.96
C ARG A 156 -18.53 6.09 1.92
N ALA A 157 -17.93 4.92 1.80
CA ALA A 157 -18.45 3.87 0.94
C ALA A 157 -19.86 3.45 1.40
N PRO A 158 -20.75 3.00 0.48
CA PRO A 158 -22.07 2.52 0.85
C PRO A 158 -22.00 1.41 1.92
N GLY A 159 -22.63 1.64 3.08
CA GLY A 159 -22.66 0.70 4.20
C GLY A 159 -21.48 0.78 5.17
N ALA A 160 -20.44 1.56 4.86
CA ALA A 160 -19.36 1.82 5.82
C ALA A 160 -19.81 2.76 6.94
N ARG A 161 -19.30 2.54 8.16
CA ARG A 161 -19.57 3.42 9.31
C ARG A 161 -18.64 4.63 9.35
N GLU A 162 -17.38 4.43 8.95
CA GLU A 162 -16.30 5.40 8.97
C GLU A 162 -15.81 5.72 7.55
N SER A 163 -15.33 6.94 7.35
CA SER A 163 -14.65 7.36 6.12
C SER A 163 -13.19 6.89 6.13
N ARG A 164 -12.62 6.73 4.93
CA ARG A 164 -11.21 6.35 4.74
C ARG A 164 -10.40 7.55 4.27
N TRP A 165 -9.15 7.60 4.66
CA TRP A 165 -8.18 8.58 4.22
C TRP A 165 -7.31 7.98 3.13
N ALA A 166 -6.95 8.76 2.11
CA ALA A 166 -5.98 8.39 1.08
C ALA A 166 -4.83 9.40 1.05
N GLN A 167 -3.65 8.95 0.64
CA GLN A 167 -2.49 9.82 0.40
C GLN A 167 -2.51 10.42 -1.00
N LEU A 168 -1.91 11.60 -1.17
CA LEU A 168 -1.77 12.33 -2.44
C LEU A 168 -0.31 12.44 -2.93
N LEU A 169 0.61 11.66 -2.36
CA LEU A 169 2.01 11.52 -2.77
C LEU A 169 2.15 11.08 -4.23
N CYS A 170 1.25 10.21 -4.69
CA CYS A 170 1.23 9.72 -6.07
C CYS A 170 0.37 10.57 -7.02
N GLY A 171 0.00 11.78 -6.59
CA GLY A 171 -0.89 12.67 -7.33
C GLY A 171 -2.36 12.56 -6.92
N PRO A 172 -3.26 13.24 -7.66
CA PRO A 172 -4.69 13.26 -7.36
C PRO A 172 -5.30 11.87 -7.36
N VAL A 173 -6.10 11.60 -6.35
CA VAL A 173 -6.83 10.36 -6.19
C VAL A 173 -8.21 10.51 -6.83
N ASP A 174 -8.61 9.56 -7.70
CA ASP A 174 -9.98 9.50 -8.18
C ASP A 174 -10.88 8.97 -7.06
N VAL A 175 -11.45 9.93 -6.34
CA VAL A 175 -12.32 9.71 -5.19
C VAL A 175 -13.56 8.88 -5.56
N GLN A 176 -14.10 9.03 -6.77
CA GLN A 176 -15.28 8.29 -7.21
C GLN A 176 -14.95 6.84 -7.56
N ALA A 177 -13.84 6.62 -8.27
CA ALA A 177 -13.38 5.26 -8.60
C ALA A 177 -13.06 4.45 -7.34
N LEU A 178 -12.44 5.06 -6.33
CA LEU A 178 -12.10 4.39 -5.07
C LEU A 178 -13.32 4.13 -4.18
N ALA A 179 -14.29 5.04 -4.14
CA ALA A 179 -15.55 4.79 -3.44
C ALA A 179 -16.32 3.61 -4.08
N ALA A 180 -16.23 3.45 -5.41
CA ALA A 180 -16.84 2.32 -6.12
C ALA A 180 -16.07 1.00 -5.92
N ALA A 181 -14.74 1.05 -5.76
CA ALA A 181 -13.88 -0.12 -5.58
C ALA A 181 -13.76 -0.60 -4.12
N ALA A 182 -14.20 0.22 -3.14
CA ALA A 182 -14.15 -0.14 -1.73
C ALA A 182 -14.93 -1.45 -1.48
N PRO A 183 -14.37 -2.42 -0.73
CA PRO A 183 -15.07 -3.66 -0.44
C PRO A 183 -16.37 -3.30 0.29
N ARG A 184 -17.52 -3.58 -0.35
CA ARG A 184 -18.82 -3.45 0.30
C ARG A 184 -18.78 -4.37 1.50
N SER A 185 -18.80 -3.81 2.71
CA SER A 185 -19.05 -4.56 3.93
C SER A 185 -20.45 -5.16 3.79
N ALA A 186 -20.55 -6.35 3.21
CA ALA A 186 -21.81 -7.05 3.10
C ALA A 186 -22.23 -7.45 4.53
N PRO A 187 -23.48 -7.16 4.96
CA PRO A 187 -23.98 -7.74 6.19
C PRO A 187 -24.12 -9.26 5.97
N ALA A 188 -23.35 -10.08 6.69
CA ALA A 188 -23.53 -11.53 6.92
C ALA A 188 -24.24 -12.38 5.82
N THR A 189 -24.05 -12.05 4.55
CA THR A 189 -24.62 -12.74 3.36
C THR A 189 -23.51 -13.26 2.45
N GLY A 190 -22.25 -12.95 2.78
CA GLY A 190 -21.07 -13.45 2.07
C GLY A 190 -20.99 -14.97 2.05
N ASP A 191 -21.37 -15.64 3.13
CA ASP A 191 -21.40 -17.11 3.18
C ASP A 191 -22.47 -17.69 2.26
N ALA A 192 -23.64 -17.06 2.11
CA ALA A 192 -24.69 -17.54 1.22
C ALA A 192 -24.29 -17.40 -0.26
N VAL A 193 -23.69 -16.26 -0.64
CA VAL A 193 -23.24 -16.01 -2.02
C VAL A 193 -21.99 -16.84 -2.36
N LEU A 194 -21.07 -17.02 -1.40
CA LEU A 194 -19.93 -17.92 -1.56
C LEU A 194 -20.40 -19.37 -1.67
N HIS A 195 -21.36 -19.81 -0.85
CA HIS A 195 -21.90 -21.16 -0.91
C HIS A 195 -22.62 -21.44 -2.23
N GLU A 196 -23.43 -20.51 -2.71
CA GLU A 196 -24.11 -20.62 -4.01
C GLU A 196 -23.09 -20.68 -5.17
N ARG A 197 -22.01 -19.89 -5.10
CA ARG A 197 -20.96 -19.92 -6.11
C ARG A 197 -20.09 -21.17 -6.06
N VAL A 198 -19.82 -21.70 -4.87
CA VAL A 198 -19.14 -22.99 -4.68
C VAL A 198 -20.00 -24.12 -5.25
N GLN A 199 -21.30 -24.15 -4.95
CA GLN A 199 -22.22 -25.16 -5.50
C GLN A 199 -22.29 -25.10 -7.03
N ALA A 200 -22.37 -23.90 -7.61
CA ALA A 200 -22.38 -23.72 -9.06
C ALA A 200 -21.08 -24.24 -9.70
N LEU A 201 -19.93 -23.93 -9.10
CA LEU A 201 -18.63 -24.40 -9.58
C LEU A 201 -18.45 -25.92 -9.41
N GLU A 202 -18.94 -26.52 -8.33
CA GLU A 202 -18.91 -27.97 -8.14
C GLU A 202 -19.77 -28.70 -9.18
N ALA A 203 -20.94 -28.17 -9.51
CA ALA A 203 -21.79 -28.71 -10.57
C ALA A 203 -21.12 -28.61 -11.95
N GLU A 204 -20.47 -27.48 -12.25
CA GLU A 204 -19.74 -27.28 -13.50
C GLU A 204 -18.53 -28.22 -13.60
N VAL A 205 -17.76 -28.38 -12.52
CA VAL A 205 -16.63 -29.32 -12.46
C VAL A 205 -17.10 -30.76 -12.64
N ALA A 206 -18.24 -31.15 -12.05
CA ALA A 206 -18.81 -32.48 -12.23
C ALA A 206 -19.24 -32.72 -13.69
N ALA A 207 -19.89 -31.74 -14.32
CA ALA A 207 -20.27 -31.80 -15.74
C ALA A 207 -19.05 -31.91 -16.66
N LEU A 208 -18.02 -31.09 -16.42
CA LEU A 208 -16.78 -31.12 -17.19
C LEU A 208 -16.03 -32.44 -17.02
N ARG A 209 -15.97 -32.99 -15.79
CA ARG A 209 -15.37 -34.32 -15.55
C ARG A 209 -16.12 -35.43 -16.26
N SER A 210 -17.45 -35.38 -16.29
CA SER A 210 -18.27 -36.35 -17.03
C SER A 210 -18.03 -36.27 -18.53
N ALA A 211 -18.01 -35.06 -19.10
CA ALA A 211 -17.71 -34.85 -20.52
C ALA A 211 -16.29 -35.33 -20.87
N LEU A 212 -15.31 -35.07 -20.00
CA LEU A 212 -13.94 -35.51 -20.20
C LEU A 212 -13.81 -37.03 -20.11
N ALA A 213 -14.52 -37.68 -19.19
CA ALA A 213 -14.58 -39.15 -19.12
C ALA A 213 -15.19 -39.78 -20.38
N GLN A 214 -16.26 -39.20 -20.92
CA GLN A 214 -16.86 -39.66 -22.17
C GLN A 214 -15.91 -39.51 -23.36
N LEU A 215 -15.22 -38.37 -23.45
CA LEU A 215 -14.25 -38.11 -24.52
C LEU A 215 -13.03 -39.04 -24.41
N CYS A 216 -12.50 -39.24 -23.21
CA CYS A 216 -11.43 -40.19 -22.92
C CYS A 216 -11.81 -41.63 -23.31
N ALA A 217 -13.03 -42.07 -22.97
CA ALA A 217 -13.53 -43.39 -23.37
C ALA A 217 -13.66 -43.54 -24.89
N GLN A 218 -14.09 -42.49 -25.60
CA GLN A 218 -14.15 -42.49 -27.08
C GLN A 218 -12.76 -42.54 -27.73
N LEU A 219 -11.75 -41.94 -27.08
CA LEU A 219 -10.38 -41.88 -27.58
C LEU A 219 -9.48 -43.02 -27.08
N GLY A 220 -9.97 -43.89 -26.17
CA GLY A 220 -9.21 -44.99 -25.59
C GLY A 220 -8.08 -44.53 -24.66
N VAL A 221 -8.23 -43.37 -24.02
CA VAL A 221 -7.20 -42.76 -23.15
C VAL A 221 -7.70 -42.77 -21.71
N ASP A 222 -6.88 -43.22 -20.77
CA ASP A 222 -7.23 -43.21 -19.34
C ASP A 222 -7.11 -41.81 -18.72
N LEU A 223 -8.06 -41.47 -17.85
CA LEU A 223 -8.04 -40.24 -17.05
C LEU A 223 -6.93 -40.31 -15.98
N PRO A 224 -6.11 -39.25 -15.79
CA PRO A 224 -5.18 -39.20 -14.67
C PRO A 224 -5.96 -39.17 -13.35
N ALA A 225 -5.64 -40.11 -12.46
CA ALA A 225 -6.17 -40.13 -11.09
C ALA A 225 -5.67 -38.87 -10.36
N GLY A 226 -6.62 -38.07 -9.87
CA GLY A 226 -6.35 -36.91 -9.02
C GLY A 226 -5.97 -37.32 -7.61
#